data_AF-A0A1A8JJM7-F1
#
_entry.id   AF-A0A1A8JJM7-F1
#
_cell.length_a   1.000
_cell.length_b   1.000
_cell.length_c   1.000
_cell.angle_alpha   90.00
_cell.angle_beta   90.00
_cell.angle_gamma   90.00
#
_symmetry.space_group_name_H-M   'P 1'
#
loop_
_entity.id
_entity.type
_entity.pdbx_description
1 polymer ?
#
loop_
_entity_poly.entity_id
_entity_poly.type
_entity_poly.pdbx_seq_one_letter_code
_entity_poly.pdbx_strand_id
1 'polypeptide(L)'
;MVLGGGGWTLLQSRQDGSVSFNRTWMEYQAGFGVLDGGEFWLGNNMIHLLTRDRDMMLRVELEDFDGVTGFAQYELFRVAGERLRYRLTVDGYSGTAGDALRFNK
;
A
#
# COMPACT_ATOMS: atom_id res chain seq x y z
N MET A 1 11.98 -7.85 8.04
CA MET A 1 10.90 -8.28 8.95
C MET A 1 9.94 -9.15 8.17
N VAL A 2 9.69 -10.38 8.61
CA VAL A 2 8.62 -11.21 8.02
C VAL A 2 7.41 -11.08 8.94
N LEU A 3 6.42 -10.33 8.49
CA LEU A 3 5.13 -10.27 9.15
C LEU A 3 4.46 -11.63 9.02
N GLY A 4 4.13 -12.24 10.16
CA GLY A 4 3.27 -13.41 10.33
C GLY A 4 3.24 -14.40 9.16
N GLY A 5 4.21 -15.32 9.12
CA GLY A 5 4.12 -16.53 8.28
C GLY A 5 4.46 -16.39 6.80
N GLY A 6 4.78 -15.19 6.30
CA GLY A 6 5.08 -14.97 4.88
C GLY A 6 3.83 -14.85 4.01
N GLY A 7 4.00 -14.58 2.71
CA GLY A 7 2.88 -14.43 1.76
C GLY A 7 2.41 -12.99 1.51
N TRP A 8 3.12 -12.00 2.05
CA TRP A 8 2.87 -10.59 1.78
C TRP A 8 3.70 -10.07 0.61
N THR A 9 3.06 -9.36 -0.32
CA THR A 9 3.75 -8.56 -1.34
C THR A 9 3.80 -7.12 -0.87
N LEU A 10 5.00 -6.57 -0.72
CA LEU A 10 5.18 -5.18 -0.32
C LEU A 10 4.86 -4.26 -1.50
N LEU A 11 3.86 -3.40 -1.33
CA LEU A 11 3.42 -2.47 -2.37
C LEU A 11 4.12 -1.10 -2.26
N GLN A 12 4.50 -0.74 -1.05
CA GLN A 12 5.03 0.57 -0.71
C GLN A 12 5.88 0.46 0.55
N SER A 13 6.96 1.25 0.63
CA SER A 13 7.81 1.35 1.82
C SER A 13 8.30 2.80 2.00
N ARG A 14 8.28 3.30 3.25
CA ARG A 14 8.93 4.54 3.71
C ARG A 14 9.81 4.23 4.92
N GLN A 15 10.98 4.84 4.99
CA GLN A 15 11.92 4.62 6.09
C GLN A 15 12.85 5.82 6.35
N ASP A 16 13.33 6.52 5.32
CA ASP A 16 14.43 7.49 5.45
C ASP A 16 14.27 8.76 4.59
N GLY A 17 13.23 8.83 3.75
CA GLY A 17 13.00 9.96 2.85
C GLY A 17 13.96 10.05 1.67
N SER A 18 14.77 9.01 1.39
CA SER A 18 15.72 8.98 0.27
C SER A 18 15.05 9.05 -1.10
N VAL A 19 13.77 8.70 -1.21
CA VAL A 19 13.00 8.74 -2.45
C VAL A 19 11.91 9.80 -2.35
N SER A 20 11.89 10.73 -3.32
CA SER A 20 10.75 11.65 -3.45
C SER A 20 9.48 10.87 -3.82
N PHE A 21 8.39 11.11 -3.10
CA PHE A 21 7.04 10.63 -3.45
C PHE A 21 6.19 11.73 -4.10
N ASN A 22 6.72 12.95 -4.28
CA ASN A 22 6.03 13.96 -5.09
C ASN A 22 6.30 13.67 -6.57
N ARG A 23 5.47 12.81 -7.16
CA ARG A 23 5.69 12.20 -8.48
C ARG A 23 4.52 12.41 -9.42
N THR A 24 4.80 12.29 -10.71
CA THR A 24 3.80 12.41 -11.78
C THR A 24 2.86 11.19 -11.80
N TRP A 25 1.71 11.34 -12.48
CA TRP A 25 0.78 10.24 -12.74
C TRP A 25 1.47 9.04 -13.40
N MET A 26 2.33 9.30 -14.39
CA MET A 26 3.01 8.27 -15.15
C MET A 26 4.01 7.48 -14.28
N GLU A 27 4.72 8.17 -13.37
CA GLU A 27 5.59 7.52 -12.40
C GLU A 27 4.81 6.67 -11.39
N TYR A 28 3.68 7.17 -10.87
CA TYR A 28 2.81 6.37 -10.00
C TYR A 28 2.19 5.17 -10.71
N GLN A 29 1.89 5.30 -11.99
CA GLN A 29 1.40 4.21 -12.83
C GLN A 29 2.46 3.12 -13.03
N ALA A 30 3.69 3.51 -13.35
CA ALA A 30 4.80 2.61 -13.61
C ALA A 30 5.44 2.01 -12.33
N GLY A 31 5.45 2.76 -11.24
CA GLY A 31 6.24 2.48 -10.05
C GLY A 31 7.58 3.22 -10.05
N PHE A 32 8.15 3.40 -8.86
CA PHE A 32 9.42 4.12 -8.66
C PHE A 32 10.07 3.74 -7.33
N GLY A 33 11.36 4.05 -7.18
CA GLY A 33 12.13 3.83 -5.95
C GLY A 33 13.03 2.60 -6.01
N VAL A 34 13.42 2.10 -4.83
CA VAL A 34 14.38 1.00 -4.66
C VAL A 34 13.71 -0.15 -3.90
N LEU A 35 13.48 -1.27 -4.59
CA LEU A 35 12.79 -2.44 -4.03
C LEU A 35 13.62 -3.17 -2.96
N ASP A 36 14.95 -3.17 -3.10
CA ASP A 36 15.85 -3.92 -2.23
C ASP A 36 16.19 -3.10 -0.98
N GLY A 37 15.33 -3.20 0.04
CA GLY A 37 15.55 -2.56 1.34
C GLY A 37 15.45 -1.03 1.34
N GLY A 38 14.86 -0.44 0.29
CA GLY A 38 14.69 1.00 0.14
C GLY A 38 13.24 1.46 0.18
N GLU A 39 13.05 2.75 -0.12
CA GLU A 39 11.73 3.33 -0.30
C GLU A 39 11.25 3.15 -1.75
N PHE A 40 9.99 2.75 -1.92
CA PHE A 40 9.41 2.57 -3.25
C PHE A 40 7.89 2.63 -3.27
N TRP A 41 7.37 2.76 -4.49
CA TRP A 41 5.98 2.50 -4.87
C TRP A 41 5.98 1.46 -5.99
N LEU A 42 5.28 0.34 -5.80
CA LEU A 42 5.30 -0.78 -6.75
C LEU A 42 4.71 -0.42 -8.12
N GLY A 43 3.82 0.57 -8.16
CA GLY A 43 3.17 1.02 -9.39
C GLY A 43 1.71 0.60 -9.47
N ASN A 44 0.84 1.53 -9.86
CA ASN A 44 -0.61 1.30 -9.88
C ASN A 44 -1.01 0.20 -10.87
N ASN A 45 -0.29 0.07 -11.99
CA ASN A 45 -0.53 -1.02 -12.94
C ASN A 45 -0.30 -2.38 -12.30
N MET A 46 0.81 -2.54 -11.57
CA MET A 46 1.12 -3.81 -10.90
C MET A 46 0.12 -4.09 -9.78
N ILE A 47 -0.19 -3.08 -8.96
CA ILE A 47 -1.16 -3.23 -7.86
C ILE A 47 -2.55 -3.59 -8.39
N HIS A 48 -2.98 -2.99 -9.51
CA HIS A 48 -4.22 -3.37 -10.18
C HIS A 48 -4.19 -4.83 -10.61
N LEU A 49 -3.14 -5.27 -11.29
CA LEU A 49 -3.01 -6.67 -11.74
C LEU A 49 -3.04 -7.66 -10.58
N LEU A 50 -2.36 -7.35 -9.47
CA LEU A 50 -2.35 -8.20 -8.28
C LEU A 50 -3.73 -8.32 -7.63
N THR A 51 -4.54 -7.26 -7.67
CA THR A 51 -5.79 -7.17 -6.90
C THR A 51 -7.07 -7.38 -7.72
N ARG A 52 -6.97 -7.53 -9.05
CA ARG A 52 -8.13 -7.59 -9.95
C ARG A 52 -8.93 -8.89 -9.82
N ASP A 53 -8.23 -10.03 -9.73
CA ASP A 53 -8.84 -11.34 -10.00
C ASP A 53 -9.25 -12.11 -8.72
N ARG A 54 -8.79 -11.66 -7.55
CA ARG A 54 -9.15 -12.25 -6.26
C ARG A 54 -9.17 -11.19 -5.16
N ASP A 55 -9.93 -11.46 -4.11
CA ASP A 55 -9.93 -10.59 -2.95
C ASP A 55 -8.57 -10.72 -2.23
N MET A 56 -7.96 -9.57 -1.98
CA MET A 56 -6.67 -9.44 -1.32
C MET A 56 -6.86 -8.72 0.00
N MET A 57 -6.04 -9.09 0.98
CA MET A 57 -5.95 -8.38 2.24
C MET A 57 -4.87 -7.29 2.13
N LEU A 58 -5.15 -6.10 2.66
CA LEU A 58 -4.16 -5.05 2.83
C LEU A 58 -3.78 -4.96 4.30
N ARG A 59 -2.48 -4.86 4.58
CA ARG A 59 -1.93 -4.50 5.88
C ARG A 59 -1.03 -3.29 5.73
N VAL A 60 -1.30 -2.27 6.55
CA VAL A 60 -0.51 -1.05 6.65
C VAL A 60 0.14 -1.06 8.03
N GLU A 61 1.45 -0.91 8.07
CA GLU A 61 2.22 -0.77 9.30
C GLU A 61 2.78 0.63 9.40
N LEU A 62 2.72 1.19 10.60
CA LEU A 62 3.11 2.56 10.89
C LEU A 62 3.97 2.56 12.15
N GLU A 63 4.95 3.43 12.18
CA GLU A 63 5.78 3.74 13.34
C GLU A 63 5.88 5.27 13.43
N ASP A 64 5.67 5.82 14.62
CA ASP A 64 5.90 7.25 14.86
C ASP A 64 7.36 7.54 15.26
N PHE A 65 7.68 8.82 15.43
CA PHE A 65 9.06 9.22 15.76
C PHE A 65 9.50 8.81 17.18
N ASP A 66 8.56 8.44 18.05
CA ASP A 66 8.82 7.93 19.40
C ASP A 66 8.93 6.39 19.43
N GLY A 67 8.83 5.74 18.26
CA GLY A 67 8.93 4.29 18.09
C GLY A 67 7.64 3.53 18.43
N VAL A 68 6.51 4.24 18.59
CA VAL A 68 5.20 3.61 18.79
C VAL A 68 4.72 3.04 17.47
N THR A 69 4.46 1.74 17.46
CA THR A 69 4.00 1.02 16.27
C THR A 69 2.48 0.81 16.28
N GLY A 70 1.89 0.84 15.10
CA GLY A 70 0.48 0.55 14.88
C GLY A 70 0.26 -0.13 13.54
N PHE A 71 -0.91 -0.76 13.39
CA PHE A 71 -1.30 -1.33 12.12
C PHE A 71 -2.77 -1.08 11.80
N ALA A 72 -3.08 -1.07 10.51
CA ALA A 72 -4.42 -1.13 9.96
C ALA A 72 -4.48 -2.27 8.95
N GLN A 73 -5.51 -3.10 9.04
CA GLN A 73 -5.71 -4.25 8.17
C GLN A 73 -7.12 -4.21 7.58
N TYR A 74 -7.23 -4.51 6.29
CA TYR A 74 -8.48 -4.52 5.54
C TYR A 74 -8.61 -5.89 4.86
N GLU A 75 -9.71 -6.58 5.10
CA GLU A 75 -9.98 -7.91 4.53
C GLU A 75 -10.26 -7.86 3.02
N LEU A 76 -10.74 -6.71 2.52
CA LEU A 76 -10.91 -6.44 1.10
C LEU A 76 -10.01 -5.28 0.68
N PHE A 77 -9.20 -5.50 -0.35
CA PHE A 77 -8.38 -4.49 -1.00
C PHE A 77 -8.36 -4.72 -2.51
N ARG A 78 -8.85 -3.73 -3.26
CA ARG A 78 -8.84 -3.73 -4.72
C ARG A 78 -8.50 -2.36 -5.28
N VAL A 79 -7.69 -2.36 -6.33
CA VAL A 79 -7.38 -1.16 -7.11
C VAL A 79 -7.93 -1.37 -8.53
N ALA A 80 -8.77 -0.45 -8.98
CA ALA A 80 -9.34 -0.49 -10.33
C ALA A 80 -8.27 -0.21 -11.42
N GLY A 81 -8.61 -0.44 -12.69
CA GLY A 81 -7.71 -0.11 -13.80
C GLY A 81 -7.60 1.39 -14.08
N GLU A 82 -6.67 1.77 -14.96
CA GLU A 82 -6.40 3.16 -15.34
C GLU A 82 -7.66 3.93 -15.80
N ARG A 83 -8.56 3.27 -16.55
CA ARG A 83 -9.84 3.87 -17.01
C ARG A 83 -10.72 4.36 -15.87
N LEU A 84 -10.62 3.72 -14.70
CA LEU A 84 -11.34 4.10 -13.48
C LEU A 84 -10.43 4.86 -12.51
N ARG A 85 -9.30 5.39 -13.00
CA ARG A 85 -8.31 6.19 -12.28
C ARG A 85 -7.77 5.48 -11.04
N TYR A 86 -7.56 4.17 -11.12
CA TYR A 86 -7.03 3.37 -10.00
C TYR A 86 -7.82 3.53 -8.70
N ARG A 87 -9.14 3.70 -8.80
CA ARG A 87 -10.02 3.85 -7.64
C ARG A 87 -9.80 2.71 -6.63
N LEU A 88 -9.63 3.10 -5.37
CA LEU A 88 -9.48 2.19 -4.25
C LEU A 88 -10.83 1.62 -3.81
N THR A 89 -10.87 0.35 -3.47
CA THR A 89 -11.97 -0.27 -2.73
C THR A 89 -11.37 -1.01 -1.54
N VAL A 90 -11.78 -0.63 -0.34
CA VAL A 90 -11.37 -1.27 0.92
C VAL A 90 -12.56 -1.53 1.82
N ASP A 91 -12.52 -2.65 2.55
CA ASP A 91 -13.50 -3.02 3.55
C ASP A 91 -12.93 -3.98 4.61
N GLY A 92 -13.69 -4.24 5.68
CA GLY A 92 -13.30 -5.16 6.75
C GLY A 92 -12.14 -4.65 7.58
N TYR A 93 -12.19 -3.37 7.99
CA TYR A 93 -11.14 -2.75 8.80
C TYR A 93 -10.97 -3.45 10.17
N SER A 94 -9.72 -3.66 10.55
CA SER A 94 -9.28 -4.00 11.91
C SER A 94 -7.91 -3.38 12.17
N GLY A 95 -7.55 -3.15 13.43
CA GLY A 95 -6.21 -2.66 13.79
C GLY A 95 -6.20 -1.58 14.86
N THR A 96 -5.00 -1.11 15.17
CA THR A 96 -4.71 -0.16 16.26
C THR A 96 -4.47 1.27 15.78
N ALA A 97 -4.24 1.48 14.48
CA ALA A 97 -3.88 2.78 13.92
C ALA A 97 -5.07 3.68 13.53
N GLY A 98 -6.31 3.20 13.68
CA GLY A 98 -7.53 3.89 13.23
C GLY A 98 -7.82 3.68 11.74
N ASP A 99 -9.10 3.82 11.35
CA ASP A 99 -9.57 3.60 9.97
C ASP A 99 -9.48 4.89 9.13
N ALA A 100 -8.27 5.22 8.68
CA ALA A 100 -8.02 6.42 7.87
C ALA A 100 -8.35 6.24 6.37
N LEU A 101 -8.41 5.00 5.85
CA LEU A 101 -8.68 4.77 4.42
C LEU A 101 -10.16 4.82 4.06
N ARG A 102 -11.06 4.64 5.03
CA ARG A 102 -12.52 4.71 4.80
C ARG A 102 -13.00 6.07 4.27
N PHE A 103 -12.27 7.15 4.52
CA PHE A 103 -12.62 8.49 4.01
C PHE A 103 -12.34 8.67 2.51
N ASN A 104 -11.68 7.71 1.86
CA ASN A 104 -11.31 7.77 0.43
C ASN A 104 -12.27 6.96 -0.49
N LYS A 105 -13.54 6.77 -0.09
CA LYS A 105 -14.55 6.10 -0.93
C LYS A 105 -15.13 7.02 -2.00
#